data_AF-A0A5F1RZS7-F1
#
_entry.id   AF-A0A5F1RZS7-F1
#
_cell.length_a   1.000
_cell.length_b   1.000
_cell.length_c   1.000
_cell.angle_alpha   90.00
_cell.angle_beta   90.00
_cell.angle_gamma   90.00
#
_symmetry.space_group_name_H-M   'P 1'
#
loop_
_entity.id
_entity.type
_entity.pdbx_description
1 polymer ?
#
loop_
_entity_poly.entity_id
_entity_poly.type
_entity_poly.pdbx_seq_one_letter_code
_entity_poly.pdbx_strand_id
1 'polypeptide(L)'
;MIADYVAPIVVPEMVSARQFKLQLLAAGLLDQVDGWVKTQDRSVQIAYEYSGSFVKSSPMMQEGFQAMGFTPQQIDDFFTGAAKL
;
A
#
# COMPACT_ATOMS: atom_id res chain seq x y z
N MET A 1 -9.11 -5.83 39.73
CA MET A 1 -8.21 -5.61 38.58
C MET A 1 -9.11 -5.34 37.39
N ILE A 2 -9.18 -4.09 36.93
CA ILE A 2 -9.85 -3.75 35.65
C ILE A 2 -8.84 -4.09 34.55
N ALA A 3 -9.20 -4.97 33.62
CA ALA A 3 -8.36 -5.26 32.47
C ALA A 3 -8.36 -4.01 31.57
N ASP A 4 -7.19 -3.46 31.30
CA ASP A 4 -7.04 -2.37 30.33
C ASP A 4 -7.54 -2.85 28.96
N TYR A 5 -8.64 -2.29 28.49
CA TYR A 5 -9.16 -2.55 27.16
C TYR A 5 -8.25 -1.85 26.14
N VAL A 6 -7.42 -2.64 25.44
CA VAL A 6 -6.68 -2.16 24.26
C VAL A 6 -7.61 -2.31 23.06
N ALA A 7 -8.06 -1.18 22.49
CA ALA A 7 -8.80 -1.20 21.24
C ALA A 7 -7.93 -1.84 20.14
N PRO A 8 -8.46 -2.76 19.32
CA PRO A 8 -7.67 -3.39 18.26
C PRO A 8 -7.18 -2.34 17.27
N ILE A 9 -5.90 -2.41 16.90
CA ILE A 9 -5.37 -1.59 15.81
C ILE A 9 -6.01 -2.09 14.52
N VAL A 10 -6.93 -1.31 13.97
CA VAL A 10 -7.58 -1.63 12.69
C VAL A 10 -6.68 -1.11 11.57
N VAL A 11 -5.97 -2.02 10.91
CA VAL A 11 -5.20 -1.69 9.70
C VAL A 11 -6.18 -1.53 8.53
N PRO A 12 -6.15 -0.41 7.80
CA PRO A 12 -6.98 -0.22 6.61
C PRO A 12 -6.71 -1.30 5.55
N GLU A 13 -7.76 -1.95 5.05
CA GLU A 13 -7.64 -2.93 3.96
C GLU A 13 -7.53 -2.25 2.58
N MET A 14 -7.95 -1.00 2.46
CA MET A 14 -7.82 -0.20 1.26
C MET A 14 -7.56 1.27 1.56
N VAL A 15 -6.91 1.94 0.62
CA VAL A 15 -6.70 3.39 0.63
C VAL A 15 -6.99 3.95 -0.76
N SER A 16 -7.33 5.25 -0.84
CA SER A 16 -7.48 5.91 -2.14
C SER A 16 -6.15 5.95 -2.92
N ALA A 17 -6.23 6.10 -4.24
CA ALA A 17 -5.04 6.22 -5.07
C ALA A 17 -4.14 7.40 -4.66
N ARG A 18 -4.76 8.53 -4.28
CA ARG A 18 -4.04 9.70 -3.75
C ARG A 18 -3.28 9.36 -2.48
N GLN A 19 -3.94 8.75 -1.49
CA GLN A 19 -3.32 8.34 -0.23
C GLN A 19 -2.13 7.40 -0.44
N PHE A 20 -2.33 6.40 -1.29
CA PHE A 20 -1.31 5.43 -1.64
C PHE A 20 -0.07 6.10 -2.28
N LYS A 21 -0.28 6.90 -3.33
CA LYS A 21 0.78 7.60 -4.07
C LYS A 21 1.51 8.61 -3.17
N LEU A 22 0.79 9.34 -2.31
CA LEU A 22 1.41 10.28 -1.37
C LEU A 22 2.21 9.57 -0.27
N GLN A 23 1.77 8.40 0.19
CA GLN A 23 2.56 7.61 1.13
C GLN A 23 3.84 7.05 0.49
N LEU A 24 3.77 6.59 -0.77
CA LEU A 24 4.96 6.22 -1.54
C LEU A 24 5.93 7.41 -1.66
N LEU A 25 5.43 8.60 -1.96
CA LEU A 25 6.23 9.81 -2.03
C LEU A 25 6.88 10.15 -0.68
N ALA A 26 6.11 10.11 0.41
CA ALA A 26 6.60 10.38 1.76
C ALA A 26 7.67 9.37 2.22
N ALA A 27 7.56 8.12 1.75
CA ALA A 27 8.55 7.07 2.00
C ALA A 27 9.76 7.10 1.04
N GLY A 28 9.78 8.00 0.04
CA GLY A 28 10.84 8.04 -0.97
C GLY A 28 10.83 6.87 -1.95
N LEU A 29 9.69 6.17 -2.10
CA LEU A 29 9.54 4.94 -2.88
C LEU A 29 8.82 5.13 -4.21
N LEU A 30 8.23 6.31 -4.45
CA LEU A 30 7.35 6.52 -5.61
C LEU A 30 8.06 6.22 -6.94
N ASP A 31 9.26 6.77 -7.15
CA ASP A 31 10.02 6.56 -8.39
C ASP A 31 10.43 5.10 -8.59
N GLN A 32 10.75 4.39 -7.50
CA GLN A 32 11.10 2.97 -7.53
C GLN A 32 9.89 2.12 -7.93
N VAL A 33 8.71 2.40 -7.36
CA VAL A 33 7.47 1.72 -7.71
C VAL A 33 7.05 2.03 -9.15
N ASP A 34 7.11 3.29 -9.57
CA ASP A 34 6.81 3.69 -10.95
C ASP A 34 7.75 3.00 -11.96
N GLY A 35 9.03 2.83 -11.60
CA GLY A 35 10.01 2.08 -12.39
C GLY A 35 9.66 0.59 -12.51
N TRP A 36 9.27 -0.05 -11.41
CA TRP A 36 8.84 -1.44 -11.42
C TRP A 36 7.53 -1.66 -12.19
N VAL A 37 6.53 -0.79 -12.02
CA VAL A 37 5.25 -0.90 -12.74
C VAL A 37 5.46 -0.88 -14.26
N LYS A 38 6.42 -0.09 -14.75
CA LYS A 38 6.76 -0.05 -16.19
C LYS A 38 7.28 -1.37 -16.76
N THR A 39 7.78 -2.28 -15.92
CA THR A 39 8.24 -3.61 -16.37
C THR A 39 7.14 -4.66 -16.32
N GLN A 40 5.98 -4.35 -15.74
CA GLN A 40 4.85 -5.26 -15.64
C GLN A 40 4.01 -5.30 -16.91
N ASP A 41 3.16 -6.33 -17.02
CA ASP A 41 2.20 -6.44 -18.12
C ASP A 41 1.22 -5.26 -18.17
N ARG A 42 0.64 -5.04 -19.35
CA ARG A 42 -0.20 -3.85 -19.62
C ARG A 42 -1.41 -3.74 -18.69
N SER A 43 -1.96 -4.86 -18.23
CA SER A 43 -3.06 -4.87 -17.26
C SER A 43 -2.67 -4.27 -15.91
N VAL A 44 -1.48 -4.61 -15.39
CA VAL A 44 -0.95 -4.07 -14.12
C VAL A 44 -0.67 -2.57 -14.26
N GLN A 45 -0.08 -2.15 -15.37
CA GLN A 45 0.14 -0.72 -15.64
C GLN A 45 -1.17 0.07 -15.64
N ILE A 46 -2.21 -0.45 -16.31
CA ILE A 46 -3.54 0.18 -16.36
C ILE A 46 -4.16 0.22 -14.96
N ALA A 47 -4.09 -0.87 -14.20
CA ALA A 47 -4.63 -0.92 -12.85
C ALA A 47 -3.94 0.09 -11.93
N TYR A 48 -2.62 0.20 -11.99
CA TYR A 48 -1.87 1.16 -11.19
C TYR A 48 -2.17 2.62 -11.55
N GLU A 49 -2.33 2.92 -12.84
CA GLU A 49 -2.60 4.28 -13.32
C GLU A 49 -4.03 4.75 -13.01
N TYR A 50 -5.02 3.87 -13.20
CA TYR A 50 -6.43 4.27 -13.26
C TYR A 50 -7.30 3.77 -12.11
N SER A 51 -6.79 2.95 -11.19
CA SER A 51 -7.57 2.56 -10.01
C SER A 51 -7.85 3.76 -9.13
N GLY A 52 -9.09 3.87 -8.64
CA GLY A 52 -9.46 4.88 -7.64
C GLY A 52 -8.94 4.55 -6.23
N SER A 53 -8.63 3.29 -5.97
CA SER A 53 -8.21 2.76 -4.68
C SER A 53 -7.28 1.57 -4.83
N PHE A 54 -6.42 1.35 -3.84
CA PHE A 54 -5.56 0.17 -3.75
C PHE A 54 -5.98 -0.68 -2.56
N VAL A 55 -6.20 -1.97 -2.82
CA VAL A 55 -6.60 -2.98 -1.81
C VAL A 55 -5.38 -3.79 -1.42
N LYS A 56 -5.08 -3.84 -0.12
CA LYS A 56 -3.89 -4.47 0.46
C LYS A 56 -3.74 -5.92 0.02
N SER A 57 -4.82 -6.70 0.08
CA SER A 57 -4.86 -8.11 -0.31
C SER A 57 -4.92 -8.38 -1.82
N SER A 58 -5.00 -7.35 -2.68
CA SER A 58 -5.08 -7.58 -4.13
C SER A 58 -3.77 -8.16 -4.69
N PRO A 59 -3.83 -9.04 -5.72
CA PRO A 59 -2.63 -9.67 -6.29
C PRO A 59 -1.56 -8.66 -6.71
N MET A 60 -1.94 -7.60 -7.44
CA MET A 60 -1.03 -6.53 -7.86
C MET A 60 -0.30 -5.88 -6.67
N MET A 61 -1.00 -5.66 -5.55
CA MET A 61 -0.41 -5.05 -4.36
C MET A 61 0.56 -5.99 -3.66
N GLN A 62 0.18 -7.26 -3.51
CA GLN A 62 1.04 -8.28 -2.90
C GLN A 62 2.32 -8.48 -3.72
N GLU A 63 2.21 -8.60 -5.05
CA GLU A 63 3.34 -8.72 -5.96
C GLU A 63 4.25 -7.49 -5.91
N GLY A 64 3.67 -6.28 -5.91
CA GLY A 64 4.41 -5.03 -5.80
C GLY A 64 5.21 -4.94 -4.50
N PHE A 65 4.58 -5.18 -3.34
CA PHE A 65 5.29 -5.14 -2.06
C PHE A 65 6.34 -6.24 -1.92
N GLN A 66 6.07 -7.44 -2.43
CA GLN A 66 7.05 -8.52 -2.46
C GLN A 66 8.27 -8.14 -3.31
N ALA A 67 8.07 -7.54 -4.49
CA ALA A 67 9.15 -7.07 -5.34
C ALA A 67 10.01 -5.97 -4.67
N MET A 68 9.41 -5.20 -3.77
CA MET A 68 10.09 -4.16 -2.99
C MET A 68 10.71 -4.70 -1.67
N GLY A 69 10.55 -5.98 -1.36
CA GLY A 69 11.11 -6.61 -0.17
C GLY A 69 10.40 -6.24 1.15
N PHE A 70 9.14 -5.81 1.07
CA PHE A 70 8.37 -5.46 2.26
C PHE A 70 8.02 -6.70 3.09
N THR A 71 8.13 -6.57 4.41
CA THR A 71 7.57 -7.53 5.36
C THR A 71 6.08 -7.25 5.59
N PRO A 72 5.30 -8.23 6.09
CA PRO A 72 3.87 -8.01 6.38
C PRO A 72 3.61 -6.81 7.31
N GLN A 73 4.45 -6.62 8.33
CA GLN A 73 4.35 -5.47 9.23
C GLN A 73 4.56 -4.15 8.51
N GLN A 74 5.53 -4.07 7.60
CA GLN A 74 5.79 -2.85 6.82
C GLN A 74 4.62 -2.52 5.88
N ILE A 75 3.93 -3.53 5.35
CA ILE A 75 2.71 -3.32 4.55
C ILE A 75 1.60 -2.73 5.43
N ASP A 76 1.39 -3.28 6.63
CA ASP A 76 0.38 -2.79 7.57
C ASP A 76 0.68 -1.34 8.02
N ASP A 77 1.95 -1.05 8.31
CA ASP A 77 2.41 0.30 8.66
C ASP A 77 2.22 1.28 7.49
N PHE A 78 2.50 0.83 6.26
CA PHE A 78 2.30 1.61 5.05
C PHE A 78 0.82 2.00 4.88
N PHE A 79 -0.10 1.03 4.98
CA PHE A 79 -1.55 1.30 4.83
C PHE A 79 -2.09 2.18 5.96
N THR A 80 -1.60 1.98 7.18
CA THR A 80 -1.95 2.81 8.34
C THR A 80 -1.44 4.25 8.19
N GLY A 81 -0.26 4.45 7.61
CA GLY A 81 0.26 5.77 7.27
C GLY A 81 -0.53 6.43 6.14
N ALA A 82 -0.75 5.70 5.05
CA ALA A 82 -1.47 6.18 3.89
C ALA A 82 -2.90 6.65 4.22
N ALA A 83 -3.63 5.94 5.07
CA ALA A 83 -5.00 6.32 5.43
C ALA A 83 -5.12 7.65 6.19
N LYS A 84 -4.01 8.23 6.64
CA LYS A 84 -3.97 9.55 7.32
C LYS A 84 -3.75 10.72 6.36
N LEU A 85 -3.54 10.45 5.06
CA LEU A 85 -3.27 11.45 4.01
C LEU A 85 -4.54 11.81 3.22
#